data_AF-A0A7C4G8E1-F1
#
_entry.id   AF-A0A7C4G8E1-F1
#
_cell.length_a   1.000
_cell.length_b   1.000
_cell.length_c   1.000
_cell.angle_alpha   90.00
_cell.angle_beta   90.00
_cell.angle_gamma   90.00
#
_symmetry.space_group_name_H-M   'P 1'
#
loop_
_entity.id
_entity.type
_entity.pdbx_description
1 polymer ?
#
loop_
_entity_poly.entity_id
_entity_poly.type
_entity_poly.pdbx_seq_one_letter_code
_entity_poly.pdbx_strand_id
1 'polypeptide(L)'
;MTQKWKIEITNPKGDKFTISTSDYNLVLKVYSVLLEFANISNETGMRNNISMKDTKLKNRQPLREKVLEVIKNKLVDIWFNSKDLCDVFFEYYGIGIKFSTASTYLMRLYHEGLLERKGRRGNFRYCLKESLLTTNKLLVDN
;
A
#
# COMPACT_ATOMS: atom_id res chain seq x y z
N MET A 1 7.71 26.48 9.84
CA MET A 1 8.90 25.62 9.99
C MET A 1 8.81 24.50 8.97
N THR A 2 9.81 24.34 8.10
CA THR A 2 9.86 23.22 7.16
C THR A 2 10.50 22.01 7.83
N GLN A 3 9.77 20.90 7.89
CA GLN A 3 10.28 19.64 8.44
C GLN A 3 11.45 19.15 7.58
N LYS A 4 12.58 18.83 8.22
CA LYS A 4 13.77 18.28 7.58
C LYS A 4 13.99 16.86 8.06
N TRP A 5 14.30 15.97 7.14
CA TRP A 5 14.63 14.57 7.38
C TRP A 5 16.13 14.37 7.17
N LYS A 6 16.75 13.57 8.04
CA LYS A 6 18.16 13.17 7.96
C LYS A 6 18.23 11.65 7.94
N ILE A 7 18.88 11.10 6.92
CA ILE A 7 19.12 9.67 6.76
C ILE A 7 20.63 9.47 6.82
N GLU A 8 21.10 8.64 7.74
CA GLU A 8 22.51 8.29 7.89
C GLU A 8 22.69 6.78 7.65
N ILE A 9 23.56 6.44 6.70
CA ILE A 9 23.86 5.06 6.30
C ILE A 9 25.35 4.84 6.50
N THR A 10 25.72 3.81 7.25
CA THR A 10 27.12 3.39 7.38
C THR A 10 27.28 2.06 6.67
N ASN A 11 28.23 1.96 5.73
CA ASN A 11 28.49 0.70 5.05
C ASN A 11 29.39 -0.22 5.92
N PRO A 12 29.56 -1.50 5.57
CA PRO A 12 30.44 -2.42 6.31
C PRO A 12 31.93 -2.04 6.32
N LYS A 13 32.38 -1.17 5.40
CA LYS A 13 33.74 -0.64 5.37
C LYS A 13 33.95 0.54 6.32
N GLY A 14 32.88 1.04 6.94
CA GLY A 14 32.88 2.20 7.83
C GLY A 14 32.62 3.55 7.17
N ASP A 15 32.39 3.59 5.85
CA ASP A 15 32.05 4.83 5.15
C ASP A 15 30.64 5.28 5.51
N LYS A 16 30.49 6.59 5.76
CA LYS A 16 29.22 7.21 6.15
C LYS A 16 28.65 8.04 5.02
N PHE A 17 27.39 7.77 4.68
CA PHE A 17 26.59 8.53 3.73
C PHE A 17 25.46 9.23 4.46
N THR A 18 25.30 10.54 4.25
CA THR A 18 24.24 11.33 4.88
C THR A 18 23.40 12.01 3.81
N ILE A 19 22.08 11.84 3.87
CA ILE A 19 21.11 12.52 3.02
C ILE A 19 20.25 13.42 3.92
N SER A 20 20.16 14.70 3.59
CA SER A 20 19.28 15.66 4.27
C SER A 20 18.28 16.22 3.26
N THR A 21 16.99 16.06 3.51
CA THR A 21 15.93 16.49 2.59
C THR A 21 14.69 16.95 3.33
N SER A 22 13.94 17.88 2.74
CA SER A 22 12.58 18.21 3.19
C SER A 22 11.50 17.44 2.40
N ASP A 23 11.90 16.69 1.37
CA ASP A 23 11.00 15.89 0.54
C ASP A 23 10.80 14.49 1.15
N TYR A 24 9.62 14.26 1.71
CA TYR A 24 9.24 12.98 2.30
C TYR A 24 9.20 11.84 1.28
N ASN A 25 8.86 12.09 0.00
CA ASN A 25 8.83 11.03 -1.00
C ASN A 25 10.22 10.46 -1.29
N LEU A 26 11.24 11.33 -1.21
CA LEU A 26 12.63 10.90 -1.34
C LEU A 26 13.05 10.00 -0.17
N VAL A 27 12.61 10.31 1.05
CA VAL A 27 12.87 9.49 2.25
C VAL A 27 12.30 8.08 2.06
N LEU A 28 11.06 7.98 1.58
CA LEU A 28 10.39 6.71 1.33
C LEU A 28 11.09 5.88 0.25
N LYS A 29 11.54 6.54 -0.82
CA LYS A 29 12.29 5.89 -1.90
C LYS A 29 13.66 5.37 -1.42
N VAL A 30 14.35 6.11 -0.57
CA VAL A 30 15.61 5.66 0.02
C VAL A 30 15.36 4.45 0.93
N TYR A 31 14.34 4.51 1.78
CA TYR A 31 13.96 3.41 2.66
C TYR A 31 13.60 2.14 1.89
N SER A 32 12.80 2.24 0.82
CA SER A 32 12.43 1.08 0.00
C SER A 32 13.65 0.41 -0.64
N VAL A 33 14.58 1.20 -1.18
CA VAL A 33 15.82 0.69 -1.78
C VAL A 33 16.69 0.00 -0.73
N LEU A 34 16.79 0.55 0.49
CA LEU A 34 17.53 -0.08 1.59
C LEU A 34 16.92 -1.43 2.00
N LEU A 35 15.60 -1.55 2.05
CA LEU A 35 14.92 -2.82 2.31
C LEU A 35 15.18 -3.84 1.19
N GLU A 36 15.15 -3.42 -0.06
CA GLU A 36 15.49 -4.29 -1.21
C GLU A 36 16.91 -4.84 -1.07
N PHE A 37 17.89 -3.99 -0.73
CA PHE A 37 19.26 -4.43 -0.49
C PHE A 37 19.39 -5.38 0.68
N ALA A 38 18.72 -5.11 1.81
CA ALA A 38 18.75 -5.98 2.98
C ALA A 38 18.16 -7.37 2.67
N ASN A 39 17.11 -7.42 1.85
CA ASN A 39 16.49 -8.68 1.44
C ASN A 39 17.39 -9.48 0.50
N ILE A 40 18.13 -8.83 -0.41
CA ILE A 40 19.11 -9.47 -1.28
C ILE A 40 20.26 -10.11 -0.48
N SER A 41 20.73 -9.46 0.60
CA SER A 41 21.77 -10.03 1.47
C SER A 41 21.32 -11.22 2.32
N ASN A 42 20.01 -11.44 2.48
CA ASN A 42 19.46 -12.54 3.26
C ASN A 42 19.20 -13.81 2.42
N GLU A 43 19.48 -13.80 1.10
CA GLU A 43 19.21 -14.95 0.21
C GLU A 43 20.16 -16.15 0.42
N THR A 44 21.14 -16.10 1.33
CA THR A 44 21.98 -17.26 1.66
C THR A 44 21.44 -18.13 2.82
N GLY A 45 20.27 -17.81 3.37
CA GLY A 45 19.69 -18.59 4.46
C GLY A 45 18.18 -18.56 4.46
N MET A 46 17.57 -19.76 4.36
CA MET A 46 16.14 -20.04 4.51
C MET A 46 15.27 -19.82 3.27
N ARG A 47 15.07 -20.91 2.52
CA ARG A 47 13.87 -21.16 1.73
C ARG A 47 12.64 -21.06 2.63
N ASN A 48 11.85 -20.02 2.47
CA ASN A 48 10.41 -20.06 2.76
C ASN A 48 9.68 -19.69 1.46
N ASN A 49 8.83 -20.60 0.99
CA ASN A 49 8.00 -20.46 -0.19
C ASN A 49 6.90 -19.41 0.02
N ILE A 50 7.24 -18.13 0.08
CA ILE A 50 6.31 -17.02 -0.16
C ILE A 50 6.92 -16.19 -1.29
N SER A 51 6.22 -16.21 -2.42
CA SER A 51 6.78 -16.05 -3.76
C SER A 51 7.22 -14.62 -4.09
N MET A 52 8.51 -14.43 -4.36
CA MET A 52 9.10 -13.24 -5.01
C MET A 52 8.57 -12.96 -6.44
N LYS A 53 7.58 -13.72 -6.96
CA LYS A 53 6.79 -13.28 -8.12
C LYS A 53 5.83 -12.13 -7.79
N ASP A 54 5.35 -12.02 -6.55
CA ASP A 54 4.25 -11.12 -6.20
C ASP A 54 4.64 -9.64 -6.19
N THR A 55 5.85 -9.28 -5.78
CA THR A 55 6.30 -7.88 -5.73
C THR A 55 6.61 -7.30 -7.12
N LYS A 56 7.14 -8.09 -8.06
CA LYS A 56 7.38 -7.67 -9.46
C LYS A 56 6.08 -7.56 -10.26
N LEU A 57 5.10 -8.44 -10.01
CA LEU A 57 3.76 -8.39 -10.62
C LEU A 57 2.91 -7.24 -10.06
N LYS A 58 2.93 -7.02 -8.74
CA LYS A 58 2.22 -5.90 -8.10
C LYS A 58 2.62 -4.55 -8.68
N ASN A 59 3.87 -4.31 -9.06
CA ASN A 59 4.24 -3.03 -9.69
C ASN A 59 3.67 -2.81 -11.10
N ARG A 60 3.29 -3.87 -11.84
CA ARG A 60 2.64 -3.79 -13.16
C ARG A 60 1.12 -3.78 -13.09
N GLN A 61 0.54 -4.08 -11.92
CA GLN A 61 -0.89 -4.14 -11.72
C GLN A 61 -1.53 -2.75 -11.86
N PRO A 62 -2.64 -2.61 -12.61
CA PRO A 62 -3.38 -1.35 -12.72
C PRO A 62 -3.76 -0.78 -11.35
N LEU A 63 -3.69 0.54 -11.21
CA LEU A 63 -3.98 1.21 -9.94
C LEU A 63 -5.37 0.88 -9.38
N ARG A 64 -6.36 0.69 -10.26
CA ARG A 64 -7.70 0.22 -9.88
C ARG A 64 -7.65 -1.07 -9.08
N GLU A 65 -6.93 -2.06 -9.58
CA GLU A 65 -6.86 -3.38 -8.98
C GLU A 65 -6.07 -3.33 -7.67
N LYS A 66 -5.03 -2.49 -7.59
CA LYS A 66 -4.31 -2.23 -6.33
C LYS A 66 -5.22 -1.65 -5.26
N VAL A 67 -6.04 -0.65 -5.61
CA VAL A 67 -7.00 -0.04 -4.69
C VAL A 67 -8.00 -1.09 -4.20
N LEU A 68 -8.52 -1.91 -5.11
CA LEU A 68 -9.47 -2.97 -4.75
C LEU A 68 -8.83 -4.04 -3.85
N GLU A 69 -7.58 -4.45 -4.13
CA GLU A 69 -6.82 -5.39 -3.30
C GLU A 69 -6.65 -4.84 -1.87
N VAL A 70 -6.26 -3.57 -1.73
CA VAL A 70 -6.12 -2.92 -0.41
C VAL A 70 -7.44 -2.91 0.35
N ILE A 71 -8.54 -2.55 -0.32
CA ILE A 71 -9.86 -2.53 0.32
C ILE A 71 -10.24 -3.94 0.81
N LYS A 72 -10.05 -4.96 -0.05
CA LYS A 72 -10.38 -6.36 0.27
C LYS A 72 -9.49 -6.99 1.34
N ASN A 73 -8.27 -6.52 1.52
CA ASN A 73 -7.32 -7.14 2.45
C ASN A 73 -7.21 -6.39 3.77
N LYS A 74 -7.53 -5.08 3.79
CA LYS A 74 -7.25 -4.21 4.95
C LYS A 74 -8.44 -3.38 5.43
N LEU A 75 -9.51 -3.26 4.65
CA LEU A 75 -10.67 -2.41 4.97
C LEU A 75 -11.99 -3.19 4.92
N VAL A 76 -11.92 -4.50 5.12
CA VAL A 76 -13.09 -5.39 5.22
C VAL A 76 -13.88 -5.06 6.48
N ASP A 77 -15.21 -5.05 6.36
CA ASP A 77 -16.18 -4.81 7.45
C ASP A 77 -16.01 -3.47 8.19
N ILE A 78 -15.30 -2.51 7.59
CA ILE A 78 -15.03 -1.20 8.18
C ILE A 78 -15.60 -0.10 7.28
N TRP A 79 -16.20 0.92 7.89
CA TRP A 79 -16.60 2.14 7.19
C TRP A 79 -15.44 3.13 7.10
N PHE A 80 -14.88 3.29 5.91
CA PHE A 80 -13.68 4.08 5.66
C PHE A 80 -13.94 5.24 4.70
N ASN A 81 -13.04 6.22 4.67
CA ASN A 81 -13.09 7.38 3.77
C ASN A 81 -11.84 7.46 2.88
N SER A 82 -11.79 8.45 1.98
CA SER A 82 -10.66 8.60 1.05
C SER A 82 -9.30 8.80 1.73
N LYS A 83 -9.26 9.41 2.92
CA LYS A 83 -8.04 9.57 3.71
C LYS A 83 -7.57 8.22 4.23
N ASP A 84 -8.47 7.45 4.82
CA ASP A 84 -8.17 6.11 5.34
C ASP A 84 -7.61 5.20 4.23
N LEU A 85 -8.18 5.29 3.01
CA LEU A 85 -7.63 4.57 1.86
C LEU A 85 -6.21 5.05 1.51
N CYS A 86 -5.92 6.35 1.51
CA CYS A 86 -4.56 6.86 1.25
C CYS A 86 -3.55 6.31 2.25
N ASP A 87 -3.91 6.33 3.54
CA ASP A 87 -3.04 5.91 4.64
C ASP A 87 -2.75 4.40 4.53
N VAL A 88 -3.79 3.57 4.41
CA VAL A 88 -3.64 2.11 4.29
C VAL A 88 -2.99 1.70 2.97
N PHE A 89 -3.26 2.40 1.87
CA PHE A 89 -2.60 2.13 0.59
C PHE A 89 -1.09 2.38 0.68
N PHE A 90 -0.70 3.47 1.36
CA PHE A 90 0.70 3.77 1.61
C PHE A 90 1.35 2.71 2.52
N GLU A 91 0.69 2.30 3.60
CA GLU A 91 1.18 1.21 4.47
C GLU A 91 1.34 -0.11 3.73
N TYR A 92 0.42 -0.44 2.80
CA TYR A 92 0.40 -1.72 2.11
C TYR A 92 1.37 -1.81 0.92
N TYR A 93 1.56 -0.72 0.17
CA TYR A 93 2.43 -0.71 -1.03
C TYR A 93 3.70 0.13 -0.89
N GLY A 94 3.85 0.91 0.19
CA GLY A 94 4.97 1.85 0.36
C GLY A 94 4.94 3.06 -0.59
N ILE A 95 3.84 3.24 -1.36
CA ILE A 95 3.68 4.30 -2.36
C ILE A 95 2.39 5.06 -2.07
N GLY A 96 2.46 6.38 -2.03
CA GLY A 96 1.29 7.23 -1.81
C GLY A 96 0.44 7.43 -3.07
N ILE A 97 -0.87 7.59 -2.88
CA ILE A 97 -1.79 8.07 -3.92
C ILE A 97 -2.41 9.40 -3.51
N LYS A 98 -2.71 10.26 -4.49
CA LYS A 98 -3.37 11.55 -4.21
C LYS A 98 -4.77 11.32 -3.65
N PHE A 99 -5.22 12.19 -2.74
CA PHE A 99 -6.57 12.15 -2.17
C PHE A 99 -7.68 12.22 -3.25
N SER A 100 -7.48 13.01 -4.31
CA SER A 100 -8.40 13.08 -5.45
C SER A 100 -8.46 11.77 -6.23
N THR A 101 -7.33 11.07 -6.36
CA THR A 101 -7.25 9.75 -6.97
C THR A 101 -8.01 8.73 -6.13
N ALA A 102 -7.76 8.67 -4.82
CA ALA A 102 -8.50 7.80 -3.89
C ALA A 102 -10.01 8.05 -3.98
N SER A 103 -10.43 9.32 -3.93
CA SER A 103 -11.84 9.70 -4.03
C SER A 103 -12.47 9.29 -5.37
N THR A 104 -11.74 9.45 -6.48
CA THR A 104 -12.20 9.04 -7.81
C THR A 104 -12.40 7.54 -7.89
N TYR A 105 -11.45 6.75 -7.38
CA TYR A 105 -11.57 5.29 -7.39
C TYR A 105 -12.69 4.80 -6.48
N LEU A 106 -12.86 5.38 -5.28
CA LEU A 106 -13.97 5.00 -4.40
C LEU A 106 -15.33 5.29 -5.00
N MET A 107 -15.47 6.45 -5.67
CA MET A 107 -16.69 6.78 -6.39
C MET A 107 -16.98 5.78 -7.51
N ARG A 108 -15.95 5.40 -8.29
CA ARG A 108 -16.08 4.41 -9.38
C ARG A 108 -16.48 3.03 -8.84
N LEU A 109 -15.78 2.53 -7.82
CA LEU A 109 -16.08 1.23 -7.21
C LEU A 109 -17.49 1.19 -6.58
N TYR A 110 -17.97 2.32 -6.04
CA TYR A 110 -19.35 2.47 -5.62
C TYR A 110 -20.33 2.39 -6.80
N HIS A 111 -20.07 3.11 -7.90
CA HIS A 111 -20.91 3.05 -9.11
C HIS A 111 -20.91 1.67 -9.79
N GLU A 112 -19.79 0.94 -9.70
CA GLU A 112 -19.67 -0.46 -10.13
C GLU A 112 -20.41 -1.43 -9.18
N GLY A 113 -20.98 -0.92 -8.08
CA GLY A 113 -21.74 -1.71 -7.13
C GLY A 113 -20.90 -2.54 -6.17
N LEU A 114 -19.59 -2.35 -6.12
CA LEU A 114 -18.66 -3.08 -5.25
C LEU A 114 -18.64 -2.56 -3.81
N LEU A 115 -18.91 -1.27 -3.64
CA LEU A 115 -18.95 -0.61 -2.34
C LEU A 115 -20.37 -0.15 -2.01
N GLU A 116 -20.67 -0.09 -0.72
CA GLU A 116 -21.74 0.73 -0.17
C GLU A 116 -21.21 2.13 0.14
N ARG A 117 -22.09 3.13 0.14
CA ARG A 117 -21.73 4.51 0.45
C ARG A 117 -22.77 5.16 1.36
N LYS A 118 -22.31 5.88 2.37
CA LYS A 118 -23.14 6.74 3.23
C LYS A 118 -22.52 8.11 3.44
N GLY A 119 -23.31 9.03 3.99
CA GLY A 119 -22.88 10.38 4.32
C GLY A 119 -23.21 11.41 3.22
N ARG A 120 -22.60 12.58 3.35
CA ARG A 120 -22.86 13.76 2.49
C ARG A 120 -21.60 14.19 1.77
N ARG A 121 -21.75 15.08 0.78
CA ARG A 121 -20.61 15.66 0.02
C ARG A 121 -19.53 16.17 0.99
N GLY A 122 -18.29 15.74 0.77
CA GLY A 122 -17.14 16.05 1.63
C GLY A 122 -16.93 15.12 2.83
N ASN A 123 -17.91 14.27 3.17
CA ASN A 123 -17.85 13.32 4.29
C ASN A 123 -18.41 11.94 3.89
N PHE A 124 -18.16 11.51 2.65
CA PHE A 124 -18.57 10.18 2.23
C PHE A 124 -17.75 9.11 2.93
N ARG A 125 -18.43 8.06 3.38
CA ARG A 125 -17.82 6.83 3.85
C ARG A 125 -18.27 5.66 2.99
N TYR A 126 -17.40 4.68 2.86
CA TYR A 126 -17.55 3.51 2.04
C TYR A 126 -17.35 2.25 2.87
N CYS A 127 -17.98 1.15 2.46
CA CYS A 127 -17.75 -0.18 3.01
C CYS A 127 -17.76 -1.17 1.85
N LEU A 128 -16.96 -2.24 1.93
CA LEU A 128 -17.03 -3.33 0.97
C LEU A 128 -18.37 -4.06 1.15
N LYS A 129 -19.06 -4.38 0.05
CA LYS A 129 -20.29 -5.17 0.14
C LYS A 129 -20.00 -6.60 0.60
N GLU A 130 -20.81 -7.07 1.55
CA GLU A 130 -20.71 -8.40 2.15
C GLU A 130 -20.80 -9.53 1.11
N SER A 131 -21.60 -9.34 0.05
CA SER A 131 -21.73 -10.30 -1.06
C SER A 131 -20.43 -10.59 -1.82
N LEU A 132 -19.38 -9.77 -1.64
CA LEU A 132 -18.08 -9.91 -2.29
C LEU A 132 -17.01 -10.53 -1.39
N LEU A 133 -17.33 -10.84 -0.13
CA LEU A 133 -16.42 -11.46 0.83
C LEU A 133 -16.30 -12.99 0.63
N THR A 134 -17.29 -13.61 -0.01
CA THR A 134 -17.43 -15.07 -0.11
C THR A 134 -16.45 -15.75 -1.09
N THR A 135 -15.73 -15.02 -1.94
CA THR A 135 -14.96 -15.62 -3.04
C THR A 135 -13.67 -16.35 -2.61
N ASN A 136 -13.17 -16.16 -1.38
CA ASN A 136 -11.87 -16.73 -0.96
C ASN A 136 -11.95 -17.90 0.04
N LYS A 137 -13.15 -18.42 0.37
CA LYS A 137 -13.30 -19.44 1.43
C LYS A 137 -13.50 -20.88 0.95
N LEU A 138 -13.36 -21.18 -0.35
CA LEU A 138 -13.70 -22.50 -0.93
C LEU A 138 -12.52 -23.28 -1.54
N LEU A 139 -11.26 -23.00 -1.17
CA LEU A 139 -10.09 -23.74 -1.71
C LEU A 139 -9.14 -24.29 -0.65
N VAL A 140 -9.59 -24.55 0.59
CA VAL A 140 -8.73 -25.17 1.63
C VAL A 140 -9.24 -26.53 2.12
N ASP A 141 -10.42 -26.98 1.69
CA ASP A 141 -10.92 -28.31 2.08
C ASP A 141 -11.02 -29.23 0.84
N ASN A 142 -9.90 -29.88 0.51
CA ASN A 142 -9.81 -31.20 -0.14
C ASN A 142 -8.39 -31.75 -0.04
#